data_AF-A0A5E4AJP2-F1
#
_entry.id   AF-A0A5E4AJP2-F1
#
_cell.length_a   1.000
_cell.length_b   1.000
_cell.length_c   1.000
_cell.angle_alpha   90.00
_cell.angle_beta   90.00
_cell.angle_gamma   90.00
#
_symmetry.space_group_name_H-M   'P 1'
#
loop_
_entity.id
_entity.type
_entity.pdbx_description
1 polymer ?
#
loop_
_entity_poly.entity_id
_entity_poly.type
_entity_poly.pdbx_seq_one_letter_code
_entity_poly.pdbx_strand_id
1 'polypeptide(L)'
;MVKHFVEKTYLQVLCTPVPEEFLNQTVLFFLRNTQESIPEASDMKEAMEIMPETLEYGIINAHVLHLLRGIICQVFLPALSFNQHKTDMTLGVPSAKPSDSFLYDRDLSGEPVEYHSVQLIRDEFLMNLQKFANSIQRTMQQLEGEIKLEMPSISLEGEVSNLAADPDTVETLEQCVINWLNQISAAVEGQLKKTPQGNGPLAEIEFWRERNATLSALYEQTKLPTVRKVLDVIRESDSLLVANLQPVLAELFKYHIEASDNVRFLSTVERHFKVRPVLCLTQSALGGGCHM
;
A
#
# COMPACT_ATOMS: atom_id res chain seq x y z
N MET A 1 -45.27 5.93 0.06
CA MET A 1 -44.69 5.80 1.41
C MET A 1 -43.23 6.24 1.33
N VAL A 2 -42.94 7.48 1.75
CA VAL A 2 -41.62 8.11 1.59
C VAL A 2 -40.70 7.61 2.70
N LYS A 3 -39.72 6.76 2.36
CA LYS A 3 -38.68 6.32 3.30
C LYS A 3 -37.73 7.49 3.54
N HIS A 4 -37.79 8.07 4.73
CA HIS A 4 -36.79 9.04 5.19
C HIS A 4 -35.63 8.25 5.79
N PHE A 5 -34.46 8.36 5.19
CA PHE A 5 -33.23 7.88 5.79
C PHE A 5 -32.79 8.91 6.83
N VAL A 6 -32.68 8.47 8.09
CA VAL A 6 -32.14 9.29 9.17
C VAL A 6 -30.77 8.72 9.50
N GLU A 7 -29.71 9.41 9.07
CA GLU A 7 -28.36 9.10 9.49
C GLU A 7 -28.20 9.49 10.96
N LYS A 8 -28.01 8.49 11.83
CA LYS A 8 -27.68 8.71 13.24
C LYS A 8 -26.20 8.45 13.44
N THR A 9 -25.46 9.47 13.84
CA THR A 9 -24.07 9.35 14.29
C THR A 9 -24.07 8.78 15.70
N TYR A 10 -23.49 7.59 15.88
CA TYR A 10 -23.30 6.98 17.20
C TYR A 10 -21.83 7.14 17.61
N LEU A 11 -21.59 7.84 18.72
CA LEU A 11 -20.27 7.89 19.34
C LEU A 11 -20.15 6.70 20.30
N GLN A 12 -19.35 5.71 19.93
CA GLN A 12 -19.00 4.60 20.82
C GLN A 12 -17.57 4.81 21.34
N VAL A 13 -17.45 4.90 22.66
CA VAL A 13 -16.15 5.02 23.34
C VAL A 13 -15.78 3.66 23.89
N LEU A 14 -14.70 3.09 23.37
CA LEU A 14 -14.21 1.77 23.74
C LEU A 14 -12.75 1.88 24.19
N CYS A 15 -12.44 1.33 25.37
CA CYS A 15 -11.06 1.13 25.81
C CYS A 15 -10.56 -0.19 25.24
N THR A 16 -9.40 -0.14 24.57
CA THR A 16 -8.71 -1.22 23.83
C THR A 16 -9.00 -2.67 24.26
N PRO A 17 -9.09 -3.62 23.29
CA PRO A 17 -8.82 -3.46 21.85
C PRO A 17 -10.03 -2.98 21.04
N VAL A 18 -9.76 -2.38 19.87
CA VAL A 18 -10.80 -1.99 18.90
C VAL A 18 -11.52 -3.25 18.41
N PRO A 19 -12.86 -3.35 18.55
CA PRO A 19 -13.61 -4.51 18.07
C PRO A 19 -13.46 -4.72 16.56
N GLU A 20 -13.37 -5.99 16.14
CA GLU A 20 -13.14 -6.36 14.74
C GLU A 20 -14.22 -5.81 13.78
N GLU A 21 -15.45 -5.62 14.29
CA GLU A 21 -16.59 -5.04 13.56
C GLU A 21 -16.36 -3.60 13.07
N PHE A 22 -15.42 -2.84 13.66
CA PHE A 22 -15.12 -1.46 13.28
C PHE A 22 -13.86 -1.31 12.43
N LEU A 23 -13.14 -2.39 12.11
CA LEU A 23 -11.89 -2.32 11.33
C LEU A 23 -12.09 -1.76 9.91
N ASN A 24 -13.29 -1.89 9.35
CA ASN A 24 -13.65 -1.37 8.03
C ASN A 24 -14.30 0.03 8.10
N GLN A 25 -14.29 0.69 9.25
CA GLN A 25 -14.88 2.01 9.45
C GLN A 25 -13.82 3.05 9.81
N THR A 26 -14.18 4.32 9.74
CA THR A 26 -13.33 5.41 10.23
C THR A 26 -13.41 5.47 11.75
N VAL A 27 -12.27 5.26 12.41
CA VAL A 27 -12.16 5.26 13.88
C VAL A 27 -11.39 6.51 14.33
N LEU A 28 -11.99 7.29 15.23
CA LEU A 28 -11.31 8.34 15.98
C LEU A 28 -10.76 7.72 17.27
N PHE A 29 -9.47 7.86 17.52
CA PHE A 29 -8.82 7.37 18.74
C PHE A 29 -8.18 8.52 19.51
N PHE A 30 -8.07 8.32 20.82
CA PHE A 30 -7.38 9.22 21.74
C PHE A 30 -6.27 8.45 22.45
N LEU A 31 -5.06 9.02 22.48
CA LEU A 31 -3.91 8.52 23.21
C LEU A 31 -3.58 9.50 24.33
N ARG A 32 -3.47 8.97 25.54
CA ARG A 32 -2.99 9.76 26.69
C ARG A 32 -1.47 9.80 26.66
N ASN A 33 -0.89 11.00 26.59
CA ASN A 33 0.56 11.20 26.56
C ASN A 33 1.18 11.24 27.98
N THR A 34 0.36 11.38 29.02
CA THR A 34 0.78 11.39 30.42
C THR A 34 0.63 10.01 31.07
N GLN A 35 1.46 9.74 32.09
CA GLN A 35 1.30 8.55 32.94
C GLN A 35 0.13 8.72 33.93
N GLU A 36 -0.13 9.96 34.33
CA GLU A 36 -1.15 10.33 35.31
C GLU A 36 -2.54 10.48 34.68
N SER A 37 -3.58 10.56 35.51
CA SER A 37 -4.94 10.86 35.04
C SER A 37 -4.99 12.27 34.45
N ILE A 38 -5.79 12.45 33.39
CA ILE A 38 -5.99 13.77 32.78
C ILE A 38 -6.82 14.60 33.77
N PRO A 39 -6.33 15.78 34.20
CA PRO A 39 -7.06 16.61 35.15
C PRO A 39 -8.36 17.11 34.52
N GLU A 40 -9.43 17.14 35.31
CA GLU A 40 -10.73 17.66 34.87
C GLU A 40 -10.63 19.18 34.76
N ALA A 41 -10.82 19.71 33.56
CA ALA A 41 -10.83 21.15 33.33
C ALA A 41 -12.14 21.77 33.87
N SER A 42 -12.00 22.90 34.54
CA SER A 42 -13.13 23.63 35.15
C SER A 42 -13.94 24.40 34.12
N ASP A 43 -13.28 24.83 33.04
CA ASP A 43 -13.91 25.55 31.94
C ASP A 43 -13.37 25.14 30.56
N MET A 44 -14.08 25.55 29.49
CA MET A 44 -13.73 25.20 28.11
C MET A 44 -12.39 25.80 27.66
N LYS A 45 -11.97 26.92 28.26
CA LYS A 45 -10.72 27.60 27.89
C LYS A 45 -9.53 26.85 28.48
N GLU A 46 -9.62 26.47 29.75
CA GLU A 46 -8.70 25.59 30.45
C GLU A 46 -8.61 24.22 29.75
N ALA A 47 -9.75 23.66 29.29
CA ALA A 47 -9.75 22.42 28.52
C ALA A 47 -8.98 22.55 27.19
N MET A 48 -9.12 23.67 26.48
CA MET A 48 -8.37 23.93 25.24
C MET A 48 -6.87 24.12 25.45
N GLU A 49 -6.42 24.48 26.66
CA GLU A 49 -5.00 24.58 27.01
C GLU A 49 -4.44 23.22 27.46
N ILE A 50 -5.17 22.49 28.31
CA ILE A 50 -4.70 21.23 28.91
C ILE A 50 -4.80 20.03 27.95
N MET A 51 -5.90 19.91 27.20
CA MET A 51 -6.16 18.70 26.41
C MET A 51 -5.13 18.47 25.30
N PRO A 52 -4.67 19.46 24.51
CA PRO A 52 -3.66 19.23 23.47
C PRO A 52 -2.29 18.77 24.01
N GLU A 53 -1.94 19.11 25.24
CA GLU A 53 -0.68 18.69 25.87
C GLU A 53 -0.78 17.28 26.50
N THR A 54 -1.99 16.87 26.90
CA THR A 54 -2.23 15.64 27.66
C THR A 54 -2.80 14.50 26.81
N LEU A 55 -3.47 14.84 25.71
CA LEU A 55 -4.14 13.92 24.79
C LEU A 55 -3.69 14.18 23.35
N GLU A 56 -3.24 13.11 22.69
CA GLU A 56 -3.18 13.07 21.23
C GLU A 56 -4.45 12.42 20.70
N TYR A 57 -4.90 12.84 19.53
CA TYR A 57 -5.98 12.18 18.84
C TYR A 57 -5.59 11.91 17.40
N GLY A 58 -6.18 10.88 16.83
CA GLY A 58 -5.92 10.52 15.44
C GLY A 58 -7.09 9.79 14.83
N ILE A 59 -7.06 9.71 13.50
CA ILE A 59 -8.10 9.05 12.72
C ILE A 59 -7.45 7.90 11.96
N ILE A 60 -8.04 6.71 12.06
CA ILE A 60 -7.69 5.54 11.25
C ILE A 60 -8.85 5.24 10.32
N ASN A 61 -8.56 4.91 9.07
CA ASN A 61 -9.56 4.50 8.08
C ASN A 61 -9.36 3.03 7.68
N ALA A 62 -10.33 2.48 6.94
CA ALA A 62 -10.26 1.12 6.41
C ALA A 62 -9.07 0.89 5.44
N HIS A 63 -8.50 1.96 4.90
CA HIS A 63 -7.37 1.94 3.96
C HIS A 63 -6.05 2.29 4.66
N VAL A 64 -5.70 1.54 5.71
CA VAL A 64 -4.56 1.83 6.60
C VAL A 64 -3.24 2.05 5.86
N LEU A 65 -2.97 1.29 4.79
CA LEU A 65 -1.74 1.46 4.00
C LEU A 65 -1.70 2.80 3.25
N HIS A 66 -2.83 3.25 2.70
CA HIS A 66 -2.94 4.57 2.07
C HIS A 66 -2.74 5.68 3.09
N LEU A 67 -3.36 5.54 4.27
CA LEU A 67 -3.21 6.48 5.37
C LEU A 67 -1.75 6.58 5.83
N LEU A 68 -1.11 5.44 6.09
CA LEU A 68 0.27 5.37 6.54
C LEU A 68 1.22 6.00 5.53
N ARG A 69 1.05 5.70 4.24
CA ARG A 69 1.80 6.33 3.16
C ARG A 69 1.58 7.84 3.12
N GLY A 70 0.33 8.29 3.22
CA GLY A 70 -0.03 9.71 3.23
C GLY A 70 0.68 10.45 4.36
N ILE A 71 0.61 9.93 5.58
CA ILE A 71 1.27 10.51 6.75
C ILE A 71 2.79 10.57 6.56
N ILE A 72 3.42 9.47 6.12
CA ILE A 72 4.88 9.44 5.93
C ILE A 72 5.32 10.42 4.83
N CYS A 73 4.65 10.38 3.67
CA CYS A 73 5.06 11.17 2.51
C CYS A 73 4.70 12.65 2.60
N GLN A 74 3.57 12.99 3.22
CA GLN A 74 3.06 14.37 3.22
C GLN A 74 3.36 15.11 4.52
N VAL A 75 3.61 14.40 5.64
CA VAL A 75 3.86 15.03 6.94
C VAL A 75 5.30 14.81 7.38
N PHE A 76 5.71 13.55 7.57
CA PHE A 76 7.01 13.26 8.20
C PHE A 76 8.20 13.53 7.28
N LEU A 77 8.15 13.13 6.00
CA LEU A 77 9.25 13.38 5.07
C LEU A 77 9.52 14.90 4.89
N PRO A 78 8.50 15.75 4.64
CA PRO A 78 8.70 17.20 4.59
C PRO A 78 9.19 17.80 5.91
N ALA A 79 8.63 17.39 7.06
CA ALA A 79 9.04 17.91 8.36
C ALA A 79 10.50 17.59 8.69
N LEU A 80 10.95 16.37 8.36
CA LEU A 80 12.33 15.93 8.61
C LEU A 80 13.32 16.55 7.61
N SER A 81 12.91 16.77 6.36
CA SER A 81 13.73 17.44 5.34
C SER A 81 13.85 18.95 5.58
N PHE A 82 12.79 19.63 6.05
CA PHE A 82 12.84 21.05 6.40
C PHE A 82 13.88 21.33 7.51
N ASN A 83 14.03 20.42 8.46
CA ASN A 83 15.08 20.51 9.48
C ASN A 83 16.50 20.41 8.90
N GLN A 84 16.70 19.91 7.68
CA GLN A 84 18.00 19.97 6.99
C GLN A 84 18.38 21.40 6.62
N HIS A 85 17.43 22.17 6.07
CA HIS A 85 17.66 23.53 5.57
C HIS A 85 17.88 24.55 6.71
N LYS A 86 17.27 24.33 7.87
CA LYS A 86 17.47 25.20 9.05
C LYS A 86 18.88 25.05 9.65
N THR A 87 19.45 23.85 9.64
CA THR A 87 20.81 23.59 10.14
C THR A 87 21.88 24.15 9.18
N ASP A 88 21.61 24.17 7.86
CA ASP A 88 22.52 24.77 6.87
C ASP A 88 22.48 26.30 6.85
N MET A 89 21.32 26.92 7.11
CA MET A 89 21.23 28.40 7.20
C MET A 89 22.06 28.99 8.36
N THR A 90 22.38 28.22 9.39
CA THR A 90 23.26 28.67 10.49
C THR A 90 24.75 28.62 10.15
N LEU A 91 25.15 28.03 9.02
CA LEU A 91 26.55 27.89 8.59
C LEU A 91 26.91 28.74 7.36
N GLY A 92 25.97 29.50 6.79
CA GLY A 92 26.18 30.20 5.52
C GLY A 92 25.50 31.56 5.39
N VAL A 93 25.98 32.59 6.12
CA VAL A 93 25.81 34.00 5.69
C VAL A 93 27.06 34.83 6.08
N PRO A 94 27.70 35.56 5.13
CA PRO A 94 28.66 36.61 5.44
C PRO A 94 27.94 37.92 5.84
N SER A 95 28.41 38.49 6.96
CA SER A 95 28.11 39.80 7.56
C SER A 95 27.52 40.89 6.65
N ALA A 96 26.34 41.42 7.03
CA ALA A 96 25.98 42.84 6.88
C ALA A 96 24.80 43.27 7.80
N LYS A 97 25.16 43.65 9.04
CA LYS A 97 24.55 44.62 10.00
C LYS A 97 23.08 44.51 10.49
N PRO A 98 22.80 45.04 11.72
CA PRO A 98 21.78 44.52 12.63
C PRO A 98 20.56 45.44 12.78
N SER A 99 19.42 44.88 13.19
CA SER A 99 18.37 45.61 13.91
C SER A 99 17.61 44.64 14.83
N ASP A 100 17.87 44.85 16.12
CA ASP A 100 17.21 44.38 17.34
C ASP A 100 16.01 43.42 17.24
N SER A 101 16.18 42.23 17.83
CA SER A 101 15.20 41.68 18.78
C SER A 101 15.81 40.48 19.54
N PHE A 102 16.19 40.75 20.79
CA PHE A 102 16.41 39.87 21.94
C PHE A 102 16.40 38.35 21.70
N LEU A 103 17.58 37.73 21.75
CA LEU A 103 17.75 36.31 22.00
C LEU A 103 18.54 36.12 23.29
N TYR A 104 17.94 35.37 24.21
CA TYR A 104 18.52 34.86 25.43
C TYR A 104 19.70 33.95 25.05
N ASP A 105 20.85 34.30 25.62
CA ASP A 105 22.11 33.59 25.54
C ASP A 105 21.94 32.16 26.07
N ARG A 106 22.23 31.17 25.23
CA ARG A 106 22.49 29.80 25.68
C ARG A 106 23.77 29.35 25.01
N ASP A 107 24.83 29.34 25.81
CA ASP A 107 26.15 28.82 25.53
C ASP A 107 26.13 27.60 24.59
N LEU A 108 26.75 27.76 23.42
CA LEU A 108 27.09 26.66 22.52
C LEU A 108 28.57 26.33 22.68
N SER A 109 28.86 25.42 23.61
CA SER A 109 30.14 24.69 23.67
C SER A 109 29.92 23.21 23.30
N GLY A 110 29.34 22.95 22.13
CA GLY A 110 29.26 21.60 21.55
C GLY A 110 30.31 21.46 20.45
N GLU A 111 31.23 20.49 20.59
CA GLU A 111 32.29 20.24 19.63
C GLU A 111 31.75 19.89 18.22
N PRO A 112 32.46 20.26 17.13
CA PRO A 112 32.01 20.04 15.74
C PRO A 112 31.79 18.56 15.35
N VAL A 113 32.26 17.62 16.18
CA VAL A 113 32.12 16.17 15.97
C VAL A 113 30.70 15.67 16.26
N GLU A 114 29.99 16.25 17.24
CA GLU A 114 28.62 15.83 17.60
C GLU A 114 27.57 16.30 16.57
N TYR A 115 27.78 17.45 15.94
CA TYR A 115 26.88 17.94 14.89
C TYR A 115 26.95 17.06 13.63
N HIS A 116 28.13 16.57 13.28
CA HIS A 116 28.32 15.69 12.13
C HIS A 116 27.69 14.31 12.35
N SER A 117 27.78 13.74 13.55
CA SER A 117 27.16 12.46 13.87
C SER A 117 25.62 12.53 13.84
N VAL A 118 25.04 13.62 14.34
CA VAL A 118 23.57 13.85 14.30
C VAL A 118 23.07 14.03 12.86
N GLN A 119 23.83 14.70 12.00
CA GLN A 119 23.50 14.82 10.57
C GLN A 119 23.49 13.45 9.86
N LEU A 120 24.51 12.63 10.09
CA LEU A 120 24.60 11.29 9.50
C LEU A 120 23.44 10.38 9.94
N ILE A 121 23.09 10.39 11.23
CA ILE A 121 21.95 9.62 11.77
C ILE A 121 20.64 10.08 11.13
N ARG A 122 20.44 11.40 10.98
CA ARG A 122 19.24 11.96 10.36
C ARG A 122 19.11 11.55 8.89
N ASP A 123 20.20 11.64 8.14
CA ASP A 123 20.20 11.31 6.72
C ASP A 123 20.01 9.81 6.49
N GLU A 124 20.60 8.97 7.35
CA GLU A 124 20.34 7.52 7.38
C GLU A 124 18.86 7.23 7.68
N PHE A 125 18.29 7.89 8.69
CA PHE A 125 16.88 7.74 9.04
C PHE A 125 15.96 8.16 7.89
N LEU A 126 16.22 9.31 7.25
CA LEU A 126 15.48 9.77 6.08
C LEU A 126 15.56 8.79 4.91
N MET A 127 16.76 8.25 4.63
CA MET A 127 16.92 7.24 3.59
C MET A 127 16.12 5.98 3.92
N ASN A 128 16.12 5.53 5.18
CA ASN A 128 15.35 4.36 5.61
C ASN A 128 13.85 4.62 5.56
N LEU A 129 13.38 5.81 5.92
CA LEU A 129 11.98 6.20 5.82
C LEU A 129 11.50 6.26 4.36
N GLN A 130 12.34 6.76 3.45
CA GLN A 130 12.05 6.76 2.02
C GLN A 130 11.98 5.32 1.45
N LYS A 131 12.89 4.43 1.86
CA LYS A 131 12.84 3.00 1.51
C LYS A 131 11.55 2.36 2.01
N PHE A 132 11.15 2.67 3.24
CA PHE A 132 9.91 2.16 3.83
C PHE A 132 8.66 2.65 3.08
N ALA A 133 8.61 3.95 2.74
CA ALA A 133 7.53 4.51 1.91
C ALA A 133 7.43 3.81 0.55
N ASN A 134 8.58 3.54 -0.09
CA ASN A 134 8.63 2.79 -1.35
C ASN A 134 8.17 1.33 -1.18
N SER A 135 8.48 0.70 -0.04
CA SER A 135 7.98 -0.64 0.30
C SER A 135 6.46 -0.65 0.45
N ILE A 136 5.89 0.33 1.17
CA ILE A 136 4.43 0.47 1.30
C ILE A 136 3.78 0.66 -0.08
N GLN A 137 4.34 1.55 -0.92
CA GLN A 137 3.85 1.77 -2.29
C GLN A 137 3.83 0.47 -3.10
N ARG A 138 4.89 -0.34 -3.02
CA ARG A 138 4.96 -1.62 -3.71
C ARG A 138 3.92 -2.60 -3.18
N THR A 139 3.76 -2.71 -1.86
CA THR A 139 2.74 -3.56 -1.25
C THR A 139 1.34 -3.13 -1.64
N MET A 140 1.06 -1.83 -1.70
CA MET A 140 -0.23 -1.32 -2.17
C MET A 140 -0.49 -1.70 -3.64
N GLN A 141 0.50 -1.53 -4.51
CA GLN A 141 0.41 -1.96 -5.91
C GLN A 141 0.20 -3.47 -6.04
N GLN A 142 0.88 -4.27 -5.21
CA GLN A 142 0.72 -5.72 -5.19
C GLN A 142 -0.68 -6.14 -4.69
N LEU A 143 -1.21 -5.48 -3.66
CA LEU A 143 -2.53 -5.78 -3.09
C LEU A 143 -3.68 -5.36 -4.01
N GLU A 144 -3.54 -4.21 -4.67
CA GLU A 144 -4.56 -3.69 -5.59
C GLU A 144 -4.46 -4.27 -7.00
N GLY A 145 -3.38 -5.00 -7.28
CA GLY A 145 -3.00 -5.45 -8.61
C GLY A 145 -2.29 -4.36 -9.42
N GLU A 146 -1.23 -4.74 -10.13
CA GLU A 146 -0.50 -3.86 -11.06
C GLU A 146 -1.40 -3.38 -12.22
N ILE A 147 -2.46 -4.13 -12.52
CA ILE A 147 -3.36 -3.93 -13.65
C ILE A 147 -4.80 -3.91 -13.14
N LYS A 148 -5.53 -2.83 -13.44
CA LYS A 148 -6.92 -2.63 -13.02
C LYS A 148 -7.84 -2.58 -14.22
N LEU A 149 -8.93 -3.34 -14.16
CA LEU A 149 -10.00 -3.29 -15.13
C LEU A 149 -10.74 -1.94 -15.00
N GLU A 150 -10.85 -1.22 -16.12
CA GLU A 150 -11.55 0.06 -16.17
C GLU A 150 -13.06 -0.15 -16.03
N MET A 151 -13.64 0.27 -14.89
CA MET A 151 -15.08 0.10 -14.67
C MET A 151 -15.89 0.98 -15.64
N PRO A 152 -17.07 0.51 -16.09
CA PRO A 152 -17.92 1.31 -16.97
C PRO A 152 -18.34 2.61 -16.27
N SER A 153 -18.39 3.71 -17.04
CA SER A 153 -18.80 5.03 -16.57
C SER A 153 -20.31 5.19 -16.41
N ILE A 154 -21.09 4.22 -16.93
CA ILE A 154 -22.55 4.22 -16.90
C ILE A 154 -23.10 3.49 -15.68
N SER A 155 -24.28 3.90 -15.22
CA SER A 155 -24.98 3.21 -14.14
C SER A 155 -25.45 1.84 -14.62
N LEU A 156 -25.11 0.80 -13.86
CA LEU A 156 -25.61 -0.56 -14.08
C LEU A 156 -26.85 -0.85 -13.24
N GLU A 157 -27.65 0.16 -12.89
CA GLU A 157 -28.89 -0.04 -12.16
C GLU A 157 -29.97 -0.61 -13.08
N GLY A 158 -30.64 -1.68 -12.65
CA GLY A 158 -31.67 -2.37 -13.45
C GLY A 158 -31.40 -3.86 -13.67
N GLU A 159 -32.35 -4.55 -14.28
CA GLU A 159 -32.22 -5.96 -14.66
C GLU A 159 -31.36 -6.13 -15.91
N VAL A 160 -30.67 -7.27 -16.02
CA VAL A 160 -29.78 -7.60 -17.14
C VAL A 160 -30.50 -7.50 -18.48
N SER A 161 -31.74 -8.00 -18.56
CA SER A 161 -32.57 -7.96 -19.77
C SER A 161 -32.89 -6.53 -20.23
N ASN A 162 -33.12 -5.60 -19.31
CA ASN A 162 -33.42 -4.21 -19.65
C ASN A 162 -32.18 -3.49 -20.19
N LEU A 163 -31.02 -3.75 -19.59
CA LEU A 163 -29.74 -3.19 -20.03
C LEU A 163 -29.31 -3.79 -21.39
N ALA A 164 -29.59 -5.08 -21.61
CA ALA A 164 -29.29 -5.76 -22.87
C ALA A 164 -30.20 -5.34 -24.03
N ALA A 165 -31.41 -4.84 -23.73
CA ALA A 165 -32.35 -4.34 -24.74
C ALA A 165 -32.07 -2.90 -25.17
N ASP A 166 -31.21 -2.16 -24.46
CA ASP A 166 -30.84 -0.77 -24.77
C ASP A 166 -29.54 -0.72 -25.60
N PRO A 167 -29.60 -0.37 -26.90
CA PRO A 167 -28.43 -0.39 -27.78
C PRO A 167 -27.30 0.54 -27.34
N ASP A 168 -27.62 1.73 -26.81
CA ASP A 168 -26.61 2.72 -26.40
C ASP A 168 -25.83 2.23 -25.16
N THR A 169 -26.54 1.58 -24.23
CA THR A 169 -25.93 0.90 -23.08
C THR A 169 -25.05 -0.25 -23.53
N VAL A 170 -25.54 -1.11 -24.43
CA VAL A 170 -24.78 -2.26 -24.93
C VAL A 170 -23.50 -1.80 -25.62
N GLU A 171 -23.55 -0.82 -26.52
CA GLU A 171 -22.35 -0.28 -27.20
C GLU A 171 -21.29 0.22 -26.21
N THR A 172 -21.73 0.93 -25.16
CA THR A 172 -20.82 1.41 -24.11
C THR A 172 -20.17 0.27 -23.33
N LEU A 173 -20.95 -0.77 -23.01
CA LEU A 173 -20.46 -1.95 -22.32
C LEU A 173 -19.55 -2.82 -23.19
N GLU A 174 -19.83 -2.90 -24.49
CA GLU A 174 -18.98 -3.57 -25.47
C GLU A 174 -17.59 -2.92 -25.51
N GLN A 175 -17.54 -1.59 -25.55
CA GLN A 175 -16.27 -0.87 -25.53
C GLN A 175 -15.50 -1.08 -24.22
N CYS A 176 -16.21 -1.13 -23.09
CA CYS A 176 -15.63 -1.45 -21.79
C CYS A 176 -15.02 -2.86 -21.78
N VAL A 177 -15.74 -3.86 -22.31
CA VAL A 177 -15.26 -5.24 -22.42
C VAL A 177 -14.06 -5.35 -23.38
N ILE A 178 -14.04 -4.63 -24.50
CA ILE A 178 -12.87 -4.58 -25.39
C ILE A 178 -11.64 -4.07 -24.65
N ASN A 179 -11.77 -3.01 -23.85
CA ASN A 179 -10.68 -2.51 -23.03
C ASN A 179 -10.20 -3.56 -22.02
N TRP A 180 -11.13 -4.26 -21.34
CA TRP A 180 -10.77 -5.36 -20.44
C TRP A 180 -10.03 -6.48 -21.14
N LEU A 181 -10.46 -6.88 -22.33
CA LEU A 181 -9.79 -7.93 -23.09
C LEU A 181 -8.36 -7.54 -23.45
N ASN A 182 -8.14 -6.29 -23.87
CA ASN A 182 -6.80 -5.77 -24.14
C ASN A 182 -5.92 -5.73 -22.88
N GLN A 183 -6.47 -5.24 -21.76
CA GLN A 183 -5.77 -5.19 -20.48
C GLN A 183 -5.39 -6.59 -19.99
N ILE A 184 -6.30 -7.55 -20.06
CA ILE A 184 -6.05 -8.94 -19.64
C ILE A 184 -5.02 -9.60 -20.55
N SER A 185 -5.15 -9.44 -21.86
CA SER A 185 -4.22 -10.04 -22.84
C SER A 185 -2.81 -9.49 -22.66
N ALA A 186 -2.67 -8.16 -22.51
CA ALA A 186 -1.39 -7.51 -22.26
C ALA A 186 -0.79 -7.93 -20.91
N ALA A 187 -1.61 -8.07 -19.87
CA ALA A 187 -1.19 -8.57 -18.57
C ALA A 187 -0.60 -9.98 -18.67
N VAL A 188 -1.33 -10.90 -19.28
CA VAL A 188 -0.94 -12.30 -19.44
C VAL A 188 0.33 -12.39 -20.29
N GLU A 189 0.36 -11.73 -21.45
CA GLU A 189 1.53 -11.72 -22.32
C GLU A 189 2.77 -11.13 -21.62
N GLY A 190 2.58 -10.02 -20.90
CA GLY A 190 3.63 -9.40 -20.09
C GLY A 190 4.18 -10.35 -19.03
N GLN A 191 3.30 -11.07 -18.34
CA GLN A 191 3.72 -12.11 -17.40
C GLN A 191 4.47 -13.22 -18.11
N LEU A 192 3.99 -13.77 -19.23
CA LEU A 192 4.64 -14.86 -19.96
C LEU A 192 6.06 -14.51 -20.47
N LYS A 193 6.32 -13.23 -20.76
CA LYS A 193 7.65 -12.74 -21.18
C LYS A 193 8.64 -12.59 -20.02
N LYS A 194 8.17 -12.47 -18.77
CA LYS A 194 9.05 -12.34 -17.60
C LYS A 194 9.85 -13.64 -17.38
N THR A 195 11.11 -13.48 -16.99
CA THR A 195 11.99 -14.56 -16.53
C THR A 195 12.40 -14.33 -15.07
N PRO A 196 12.80 -15.39 -14.34
CA PRO A 196 13.29 -15.25 -12.97
C PRO A 196 14.47 -14.28 -12.89
N GLN A 197 14.43 -13.36 -11.92
CA GLN A 197 15.52 -12.42 -11.67
C GLN A 197 16.51 -13.02 -10.68
N GLY A 198 17.71 -13.35 -11.16
CA GLY A 198 18.79 -13.94 -10.36
C GLY A 198 18.93 -15.44 -10.58
N ASN A 199 19.86 -16.05 -9.84
CA ASN A 199 20.22 -17.45 -10.01
C ASN A 199 19.76 -18.29 -8.82
N GLY A 200 19.33 -19.52 -9.11
CA GLY A 200 19.03 -20.53 -8.12
C GLY A 200 17.57 -20.57 -7.65
N PRO A 201 17.23 -21.51 -6.76
CA PRO A 201 15.85 -21.86 -6.45
C PRO A 201 15.06 -20.75 -5.75
N LEU A 202 15.70 -19.87 -4.98
CA LEU A 202 15.00 -18.75 -4.34
C LEU A 202 14.51 -17.71 -5.35
N ALA A 203 15.23 -17.51 -6.46
CA ALA A 203 14.82 -16.61 -7.53
C ALA A 203 13.57 -17.14 -8.26
N GLU A 204 13.50 -18.45 -8.50
CA GLU A 204 12.31 -19.13 -9.04
C GLU A 204 11.10 -19.00 -8.11
N ILE A 205 11.29 -19.17 -6.80
CA ILE A 205 10.20 -19.01 -5.82
C ILE A 205 9.62 -17.60 -5.87
N GLU A 206 10.49 -16.59 -5.85
CA GLU A 206 10.04 -15.19 -5.87
C GLU A 206 9.34 -14.85 -7.20
N PHE A 207 9.88 -15.35 -8.30
CA PHE A 207 9.28 -15.21 -9.62
C PHE A 207 7.86 -15.78 -9.69
N TRP A 208 7.64 -17.00 -9.21
CA TRP A 208 6.31 -17.60 -9.18
C TRP A 208 5.36 -16.88 -8.21
N ARG A 209 5.87 -16.35 -7.09
CA ARG A 209 5.08 -15.50 -6.18
C ARG A 209 4.62 -14.22 -6.87
N GLU A 210 5.50 -13.52 -7.57
CA GLU A 210 5.17 -12.28 -8.31
C GLU A 210 4.15 -12.55 -9.42
N ARG A 211 4.37 -13.62 -10.21
CA ARG A 211 3.45 -14.01 -11.27
C ARG A 211 2.07 -14.38 -10.73
N ASN A 212 2.02 -15.18 -9.66
CA ASN A 212 0.77 -15.53 -9.00
C ASN A 212 0.06 -14.29 -8.44
N ALA A 213 0.77 -13.37 -7.80
CA ALA A 213 0.18 -12.14 -7.27
C ALA A 213 -0.50 -11.33 -8.37
N THR A 214 0.16 -11.15 -9.52
CA THR A 214 -0.41 -10.38 -10.64
C THR A 214 -1.65 -11.07 -11.23
N LEU A 215 -1.54 -12.36 -11.56
CA LEU A 215 -2.62 -13.10 -12.23
C LEU A 215 -3.81 -13.37 -11.30
N SER A 216 -3.57 -13.60 -10.01
CA SER A 216 -4.64 -13.76 -9.01
C SER A 216 -5.41 -12.46 -8.78
N ALA A 217 -4.72 -11.31 -8.68
CA ALA A 217 -5.39 -10.02 -8.55
C ALA A 217 -6.31 -9.73 -9.75
N LEU A 218 -5.83 -10.00 -10.97
CA LEU A 218 -6.64 -9.83 -12.18
C LEU A 218 -7.79 -10.84 -12.25
N TYR A 219 -7.56 -12.09 -11.87
CA TYR A 219 -8.59 -13.12 -11.77
C TYR A 219 -9.71 -12.72 -10.79
N GLU A 220 -9.36 -12.22 -9.60
CA GLU A 220 -10.35 -11.76 -8.62
C GLU A 220 -11.16 -10.55 -9.13
N GLN A 221 -10.55 -9.65 -9.92
CA GLN A 221 -11.29 -8.56 -10.56
C GLN A 221 -12.40 -9.06 -11.51
N THR A 222 -12.18 -10.17 -12.23
CA THR A 222 -13.22 -10.78 -13.08
C THR A 222 -14.44 -11.27 -12.30
N LYS A 223 -14.29 -11.48 -10.98
CA LYS A 223 -15.37 -11.90 -10.08
C LYS A 223 -16.08 -10.72 -9.42
N LEU A 224 -15.68 -9.48 -9.65
CA LEU A 224 -16.38 -8.33 -9.07
C LEU A 224 -17.85 -8.32 -9.55
N PRO A 225 -18.82 -7.97 -8.68
CA PRO A 225 -20.24 -7.97 -9.06
C PRO A 225 -20.53 -7.13 -10.30
N THR A 226 -19.90 -5.95 -10.39
CA THR A 226 -19.97 -5.04 -11.55
C THR A 226 -19.49 -5.73 -12.82
N VAL A 227 -18.32 -6.37 -12.77
CA VAL A 227 -17.75 -7.07 -13.93
C VAL A 227 -18.65 -8.22 -14.36
N ARG A 228 -19.08 -9.08 -13.42
CA ARG A 228 -20.02 -10.17 -13.70
C ARG A 228 -21.30 -9.68 -14.36
N LYS A 229 -21.88 -8.59 -13.84
CA LYS A 229 -23.11 -8.01 -14.40
C LYS A 229 -22.93 -7.52 -15.83
N VAL A 230 -21.82 -6.85 -16.14
CA VAL A 230 -21.51 -6.43 -17.52
C VAL A 230 -21.38 -7.65 -18.44
N LEU A 231 -20.66 -8.69 -18.01
CA LEU A 231 -20.52 -9.92 -18.81
C LEU A 231 -21.86 -10.61 -19.06
N ASP A 232 -22.77 -10.60 -18.08
CA ASP A 232 -24.11 -11.16 -18.23
C ASP A 232 -24.95 -10.34 -19.23
N VAL A 233 -24.87 -9.00 -19.20
CA VAL A 233 -25.54 -8.12 -20.18
C VAL A 233 -25.04 -8.39 -21.60
N ILE A 234 -23.72 -8.48 -21.80
CA ILE A 234 -23.12 -8.76 -23.11
C ILE A 234 -23.52 -10.14 -23.66
N ARG A 235 -23.75 -11.12 -22.78
CA ARG A 235 -24.25 -12.44 -23.17
C ARG A 235 -25.73 -12.41 -23.55
N GLU A 236 -26.54 -11.69 -22.78
CA GLU A 236 -27.98 -11.54 -23.02
C GLU A 236 -28.27 -10.72 -24.28
N SER A 237 -27.40 -9.76 -24.62
CA SER A 237 -27.56 -8.90 -25.81
C SER A 237 -27.15 -9.58 -27.13
N ASP A 238 -26.84 -10.89 -27.11
CA ASP A 238 -26.34 -11.66 -28.27
C ASP A 238 -25.11 -11.01 -28.97
N SER A 239 -24.26 -10.31 -28.20
CA SER A 239 -23.06 -9.64 -28.76
C SER A 239 -22.06 -10.64 -29.33
N LEU A 240 -21.50 -10.31 -30.50
CA LEU A 240 -20.41 -11.07 -31.13
C LEU A 240 -19.13 -11.06 -30.28
N LEU A 241 -18.98 -10.13 -29.33
CA LEU A 241 -17.82 -10.08 -28.43
C LEU A 241 -17.70 -11.30 -27.53
N VAL A 242 -18.79 -12.01 -27.25
CA VAL A 242 -18.79 -13.21 -26.41
C VAL A 242 -17.81 -14.27 -26.94
N ALA A 243 -17.65 -14.36 -28.27
CA ALA A 243 -16.72 -15.29 -28.90
C ALA A 243 -15.24 -15.00 -28.58
N ASN A 244 -14.88 -13.71 -28.44
CA ASN A 244 -13.52 -13.27 -28.10
C ASN A 244 -13.30 -13.23 -26.58
N LEU A 245 -14.37 -13.06 -25.80
CA LEU A 245 -14.32 -13.01 -24.35
C LEU A 245 -13.84 -14.33 -23.73
N GLN A 246 -14.43 -15.45 -24.16
CA GLN A 246 -14.19 -16.76 -23.55
C GLN A 246 -12.72 -17.22 -23.64
N PRO A 247 -12.05 -17.14 -24.81
CA PRO A 247 -10.64 -17.52 -24.92
C PRO A 247 -9.72 -16.74 -23.99
N VAL A 248 -9.89 -15.42 -23.90
CA VAL A 248 -9.03 -14.54 -23.07
C VAL A 248 -9.21 -14.84 -21.58
N LEU A 249 -10.46 -15.00 -21.12
CA LEU A 249 -10.72 -15.38 -19.73
C LEU A 249 -10.21 -16.79 -19.40
N ALA A 250 -10.38 -17.74 -20.31
CA ALA A 250 -9.88 -19.10 -20.14
C ALA A 250 -8.35 -19.14 -20.03
N GLU A 251 -7.66 -18.33 -20.83
CA GLU A 251 -6.20 -18.20 -20.76
C GLU A 251 -5.73 -17.60 -19.43
N LEU A 252 -6.36 -16.50 -18.98
CA LEU A 252 -6.09 -15.93 -17.66
C LEU A 252 -6.28 -16.98 -16.55
N PHE A 253 -7.38 -17.74 -16.59
CA PHE A 253 -7.71 -18.73 -15.56
C PHE A 253 -6.69 -19.87 -15.56
N LYS A 254 -6.31 -20.35 -16.74
CA LYS A 254 -5.27 -21.38 -16.89
C LYS A 254 -3.96 -20.94 -16.22
N TYR A 255 -3.45 -19.76 -16.56
CA TYR A 255 -2.17 -19.28 -16.02
C TYR A 255 -2.25 -18.89 -14.54
N HIS A 256 -3.40 -18.38 -14.08
CA HIS A 256 -3.64 -18.16 -12.66
C HIS A 256 -3.53 -19.46 -11.86
N ILE A 257 -4.21 -20.53 -12.30
CA ILE A 257 -4.17 -21.84 -11.64
C ILE A 257 -2.75 -22.41 -11.64
N GLU A 258 -2.06 -22.36 -12.78
CA GLU A 258 -0.66 -22.80 -12.89
C GLU A 258 0.25 -22.07 -11.89
N ALA A 259 0.18 -20.74 -11.85
CA ALA A 259 1.00 -19.95 -10.95
C ALA A 259 0.68 -20.21 -9.46
N SER A 260 -0.62 -20.33 -9.13
CA SER A 260 -1.08 -20.67 -7.78
C SER A 260 -0.57 -22.04 -7.33
N ASP A 261 -0.64 -23.04 -8.21
CA ASP A 261 -0.18 -24.39 -7.91
C ASP A 261 1.34 -24.44 -7.76
N ASN A 262 2.08 -23.76 -8.64
CA ASN A 262 3.54 -23.65 -8.53
C ASN A 262 3.96 -22.99 -7.22
N VAL A 263 3.32 -21.88 -6.81
CA VAL A 263 3.59 -21.26 -5.50
C VAL A 263 3.31 -22.23 -4.36
N ARG A 264 2.21 -22.99 -4.41
CA ARG A 264 1.86 -23.99 -3.39
C ARG A 264 2.95 -25.07 -3.28
N PHE A 265 3.39 -25.63 -4.40
CA PHE A 265 4.43 -26.66 -4.42
C PHE A 265 5.78 -26.12 -3.96
N LEU A 266 6.20 -24.97 -4.49
CA LEU A 266 7.47 -24.35 -4.15
C LEU A 266 7.57 -23.93 -2.67
N SER A 267 6.45 -23.51 -2.06
CA SER A 267 6.39 -23.19 -0.63
C SER A 267 6.72 -24.40 0.26
N THR A 268 6.49 -25.64 -0.21
CA THR A 268 6.82 -26.85 0.56
C THR A 268 8.33 -27.11 0.64
N VAL A 269 9.08 -26.69 -0.37
CA VAL A 269 10.54 -26.94 -0.48
C VAL A 269 11.38 -25.73 -0.08
N GLU A 270 10.78 -24.54 0.02
CA GLU A 270 11.43 -23.26 0.30
C GLU A 270 12.37 -23.31 1.53
N ARG A 271 11.92 -23.97 2.61
CA ARG A 271 12.71 -24.10 3.85
C ARG A 271 14.07 -24.75 3.60
N HIS A 272 14.16 -25.72 2.70
CA HIS A 272 15.41 -26.43 2.40
C HIS A 272 16.40 -25.58 1.61
N PHE A 273 15.92 -24.61 0.83
CA PHE A 273 16.76 -23.69 0.08
C PHE A 273 17.30 -22.55 0.94
N LYS A 274 16.55 -22.12 1.97
CA LYS A 274 16.99 -21.09 2.91
C LYS A 274 18.12 -21.56 3.86
N VAL A 275 18.23 -22.85 4.13
CA VAL A 275 19.21 -23.42 5.09
C VAL A 275 20.59 -23.69 4.44
N ARG A 276 20.67 -23.84 3.12
CA ARG A 276 21.92 -24.21 2.41
C ARG A 276 22.97 -23.13 2.14
N PRO A 277 22.76 -21.80 2.26
CA PRO A 277 23.83 -20.84 1.99
C PRO A 277 25.02 -20.94 2.96
N VAL A 278 24.80 -21.46 4.18
CA VAL A 278 25.81 -21.42 5.26
C VAL A 278 26.73 -22.66 5.28
N LEU A 279 26.28 -23.81 4.75
CA LEU A 279 27.04 -25.06 4.88
C LEU A 279 28.14 -25.25 3.83
N CYS A 280 28.11 -24.53 2.70
CA CYS A 280 29.17 -24.62 1.69
C CYS A 280 30.42 -23.79 2.01
N LEU A 281 30.34 -22.80 2.92
CA LEU A 281 31.51 -22.02 3.31
C LEU A 281 32.36 -22.71 4.40
N THR A 282 31.79 -23.67 5.13
CA THR A 282 32.51 -24.42 6.17
C THR A 282 33.25 -25.66 5.67
N GLN A 283 32.94 -26.17 4.47
CA GLN A 283 33.64 -27.33 3.89
C GLN A 283 34.86 -26.97 3.05
N SER A 284 34.95 -25.73 2.54
CA SER A 284 36.11 -25.24 1.78
C SER A 284 37.30 -24.83 2.67
N ALA A 285 37.12 -24.74 3.99
CA ALA A 285 38.13 -24.28 4.94
C ALA A 285 38.88 -25.41 5.68
N LEU A 286 38.54 -26.68 5.45
CA LEU A 286 39.09 -27.82 6.22
C LEU A 286 39.69 -28.96 5.38
N GLY A 287 40.05 -28.71 4.12
CA GLY A 287 40.48 -29.76 3.19
C GLY A 287 41.76 -29.49 2.40
N GLY A 288 42.75 -28.81 2.99
CA GLY A 288 44.09 -28.68 2.42
C GLY A 288 45.11 -29.42 3.30
N GLY A 289 45.66 -30.53 2.80
CA GLY A 289 46.69 -31.29 3.49
C GLY A 289 47.16 -32.53 2.73
N CYS A 290 47.99 -32.33 1.70
CA CYS A 290 48.93 -33.34 1.20
C CYS A 290 49.79 -33.89 2.36
N HIS A 291 49.99 -35.20 2.44
CA HIS A 291 51.32 -35.83 2.46
C HIS A 291 51.25 -37.37 2.49
N MET A 292 51.98 -37.96 1.52
CA MET A 292 52.45 -39.35 1.31
C MET A 292 51.46 -40.51 1.44
#